data_AF-A0A2N5C7G7-F1
#
_entry.id   AF-A0A2N5C7G7-F1
#
_cell.length_a   1.000
_cell.length_b   1.000
_cell.length_c   1.000
_cell.angle_alpha   90.00
_cell.angle_beta   90.00
_cell.angle_gamma   90.00
#
_symmetry.space_group_name_H-M   'P 1'
#
loop_
_entity.id
_entity.type
_entity.pdbx_description
1 polymer ?
#
loop_
_entity_poly.entity_id
_entity_poly.type
_entity_poly.pdbx_seq_one_letter_code
_entity_poly.pdbx_strand_id
1 'polypeptide(L)' 'MDQANGLELVRLRAAASALSQDARLWRWFSDQMEEHRLSCERNRDWWRITIAGRELACDRSFDVAVRAAYTLSRALEAV' A
#
# COMPACT_ATOMS: atom_id res chain seq x y z
N MET A 1 -25.35 12.55 -25.82
CA MET A 1 -24.35 13.31 -25.05
C MET A 1 -24.15 12.72 -23.65
N ASP A 2 -25.10 11.92 -23.15
CA ASP A 2 -25.11 11.33 -21.79
C ASP A 2 -24.08 10.22 -21.51
N GLN A 3 -23.73 9.38 -22.49
CA GLN A 3 -22.75 8.29 -22.28
C GLN A 3 -21.33 8.80 -22.03
N ALA A 4 -20.92 9.90 -22.67
CA ALA A 4 -19.60 10.51 -22.46
C ALA A 4 -19.46 11.05 -21.03
N ASN A 5 -20.52 11.69 -20.53
CA ASN A 5 -20.58 12.21 -19.16
C ASN A 5 -20.57 11.07 -18.11
N GLY A 6 -21.24 9.95 -18.41
CA GLY A 6 -21.21 8.75 -17.56
C GLY A 6 -19.82 8.11 -17.45
N LEU A 7 -19.09 7.99 -18.56
CA LEU A 7 -17.73 7.45 -18.56
C LEU A 7 -16.75 8.35 -17.78
N GLU A 8 -16.89 9.67 -17.93
CA GLU A 8 -16.07 10.65 -17.22
C GLU A 8 -16.29 10.58 -15.70
N LEU A 9 -17.54 10.50 -15.25
CA LEU A 9 -17.87 10.30 -13.83
C LEU A 9 -17.26 8.99 -13.27
N VAL A 10 -17.30 7.90 -14.02
CA VAL A 10 -16.68 6.62 -13.61
C VAL A 10 -15.16 6.77 -13.48
N ARG A 11 -14.51 7.44 -14.43
CA ARG A 11 -13.06 7.70 -14.40
C ARG A 11 -12.68 8.57 -13.20
N LEU A 12 -13.41 9.65 -12.94
CA LEU A 12 -13.18 10.52 -11.79
C LEU A 12 -13.33 9.76 -10.47
N ARG A 13 -14.36 8.91 -10.36
CA ARG A 13 -14.57 8.07 -9.17
C ARG A 13 -13.44 7.06 -8.97
N ALA A 14 -12.98 6.42 -10.05
CA ALA A 14 -11.85 5.49 -9.99
C ALA A 14 -10.56 6.20 -9.55
N ALA A 15 -10.26 7.37 -10.11
CA ALA A 15 -9.10 8.17 -9.75
C ALA A 15 -9.15 8.63 -8.28
N ALA A 16 -10.31 9.12 -7.82
CA ALA A 16 -10.50 9.52 -6.43
C ALA A 16 -10.34 8.34 -5.46
N SER A 17 -10.85 7.16 -5.83
CA SER A 17 -10.68 5.94 -5.04
C SER A 17 -9.21 5.53 -4.95
N ALA A 18 -8.47 5.52 -6.06
CA ALA A 18 -7.06 5.19 -6.09
C ALA A 18 -6.23 6.16 -5.24
N LEU A 19 -6.48 7.47 -5.37
CA LEU A 19 -5.80 8.49 -4.58
C LEU A 19 -6.08 8.33 -3.08
N SER A 20 -7.33 8.01 -2.70
CA SER A 20 -7.69 7.77 -1.30
C SER A 20 -7.01 6.52 -0.74
N GLN A 21 -6.90 5.45 -1.54
CA GLN A 21 -6.20 4.22 -1.16
C GLN A 21 -4.70 4.48 -0.96
N ASP A 22 -4.06 5.23 -1.86
CA ASP A 22 -2.66 5.61 -1.73
C ASP A 22 -2.41 6.50 -0.51
N ALA A 23 -3.29 7.46 -0.24
CA ALA A 23 -3.19 8.31 0.94
C ALA A 23 -3.26 7.49 2.25
N ARG A 24 -4.10 6.44 2.29
CA ARG A 24 -4.18 5.53 3.45
C ARG A 24 -2.93 4.67 3.59
N LEU A 25 -2.41 4.14 2.49
CA LEU A 25 -1.18 3.36 2.47
C LEU A 25 -0.01 4.17 3.04
N TRP A 26 0.20 5.37 2.51
CA TRP A 26 1.33 6.21 2.92
C TRP A 26 1.21 6.73 4.34
N ARG A 27 -0.01 7.01 4.81
CA ARG A 27 -0.23 7.37 6.21
C ARG A 27 0.17 6.23 7.13
N TRP A 28 -0.34 5.03 6.88
CA TRP A 28 0.05 3.83 7.64
C TRP A 28 1.56 3.59 7.59
N PHE A 29 2.18 3.71 6.42
CA PHE A 29 3.63 3.52 6.29
C PHE A 29 4.40 4.51 7.16
N SER A 30 4.04 5.79 7.13
CA SER A 30 4.64 6.84 7.96
C SER A 30 4.48 6.55 9.44
N ASP A 31 3.27 6.17 9.87
CA ASP A 31 2.99 5.82 11.27
C ASP A 31 3.88 4.65 11.74
N GLN A 32 4.03 3.60 10.92
CA GLN A 32 4.89 2.45 11.25
C GLN A 32 6.39 2.76 11.25
N MET A 33 6.83 3.71 10.42
CA MET A 33 8.20 4.20 10.42
C MET A 33 8.50 5.06 11.66
N GLU A 34 7.57 5.93 12.05
CA GLU A 34 7.67 6.78 13.24
C GLU A 34 7.68 5.93 14.52
N GLU A 35 6.87 4.88 14.58
CA GLU A 35 6.87 3.90 15.68
C GLU A 35 8.10 2.96 15.67
N HIS A 36 9.01 3.09 14.69
CA HIS A 36 10.15 2.19 14.47
C HIS A 36 9.77 0.71 14.34
N ARG A 37 8.54 0.42 13.90
CA ARG A 37 8.03 -0.94 13.75
C ARG A 37 8.33 -1.51 12.38
N LEU A 38 8.40 -0.67 11.35
CA LEU A 38 8.63 -1.08 9.97
C LEU A 38 10.10 -0.92 9.59
N SER A 39 10.66 -1.94 8.94
CA SER A 39 11.95 -1.85 8.25
C SER A 39 11.81 -2.24 6.78
N CYS A 40 12.55 -1.52 5.94
CA CYS A 40 12.65 -1.75 4.51
C CYS A 40 14.08 -2.14 4.18
N GLU A 41 14.32 -3.38 3.77
CA GLU A 41 15.64 -3.86 3.40
C GLU A 41 15.67 -4.21 1.92
N ARG A 42 16.67 -3.68 1.20
CA ARG A 42 16.95 -4.09 -0.17
C ARG A 42 18.03 -5.16 -0.18
N ASN A 43 17.71 -6.35 -0.67
CA ASN A 43 18.66 -7.42 -0.91
C ASN A 43 18.78 -7.72 -2.41
N ARG A 44 19.87 -7.27 -3.02
CA ARG A 44 20.15 -7.38 -4.47
C ARG A 44 18.96 -6.87 -5.31
N ASP A 45 18.06 -7.78 -5.67
CA ASP A 45 16.93 -7.58 -6.57
C ASP A 45 15.57 -7.52 -5.85
N TRP A 46 15.54 -7.65 -4.53
CA TRP A 46 14.30 -7.75 -3.76
C TRP A 46 14.23 -6.71 -2.65
N TRP A 47 13.03 -6.22 -2.40
CA TRP A 47 12.64 -5.43 -1.26
C TRP A 47 11.91 -6.32 -0.26
N ARG A 48 12.45 -6.40 0.94
CA ARG A 48 11.85 -7.05 2.09
C ARG A 48 11.23 -5.99 3.00
N ILE A 49 9.97 -6.16 3.34
CA ILE A 49 9.25 -5.34 4.31
C ILE A 49 8.99 -6.18 5.55
N THR A 50 9.55 -5.72 6.67
CA THR A 50 9.41 -6.37 7.98
C THR A 50 8.66 -5.43 8.90
N ILE A 51 7.68 -5.94 9.66
CA ILE A 51 6.95 -5.18 10.69
C ILE A 51 7.02 -5.91 12.02
N ALA A 52 7.41 -5.19 13.07
CA ALA A 52 7.60 -5.71 14.42
C ALA A 52 8.47 -7.00 14.44
N GLY A 53 9.52 -7.01 13.61
CA GLY A 53 10.46 -8.15 13.48
C GLY A 53 9.96 -9.32 12.63
N ARG A 54 8.78 -9.23 12.02
CA ARG A 54 8.23 -10.26 11.12
C ARG A 54 8.25 -9.81 9.67
N GLU A 55 8.83 -10.61 8.78
CA GLU A 55 8.73 -10.38 7.34
C GLU A 55 7.26 -10.53 6.93
N LEU A 56 6.68 -9.46 6.37
CA LEU A 56 5.32 -9.50 5.84
C LEU A 56 5.28 -9.63 4.33
N ALA A 57 6.21 -8.99 3.62
CA ALA A 57 6.22 -9.02 2.16
C ALA A 57 7.64 -8.96 1.59
N CYS A 58 7.80 -9.59 0.43
CA CYS A 58 9.01 -9.54 -0.36
C CYS A 58 8.63 -9.43 -1.85
N ASP A 59 9.10 -8.39 -2.53
CA ASP A 59 8.88 -8.21 -3.97
C ASP A 59 10.06 -7.47 -4.61
N ARG A 60 10.23 -7.57 -5.94
CA ARG A 60 11.28 -6.82 -6.66
C ARG A 60 10.99 -5.33 -6.71
N SER A 61 9.71 -4.95 -6.67
CA SER A 61 9.26 -3.57 -6.60
C SER A 61 8.99 -3.17 -5.15
N PHE A 62 9.58 -2.05 -4.73
CA PHE A 62 9.33 -1.49 -3.42
C PHE A 62 7.85 -1.19 -3.19
N ASP A 63 7.20 -0.56 -4.18
CA ASP A 63 5.77 -0.21 -4.10
C ASP A 63 4.89 -1.45 -3.93
N VAL A 64 5.19 -2.52 -4.67
CA VAL A 64 4.45 -3.79 -4.55
C VAL A 64 4.66 -4.42 -3.19
N ALA A 65 5.91 -4.45 -2.70
CA ALA A 65 6.23 -5.00 -1.38
C ALA A 65 5.52 -4.22 -0.26
N VAL A 66 5.51 -2.89 -0.31
CA VAL A 66 4.83 -2.03 0.67
C VAL A 66 3.31 -2.21 0.63
N ARG A 67 2.71 -2.26 -0.56
CA ARG A 67 1.27 -2.53 -0.72
C ARG A 67 0.88 -3.90 -0.17
N ALA A 68 1.68 -4.94 -0.48
CA ALA A 68 1.45 -6.28 0.03
C ALA A 68 1.55 -6.33 1.56
N ALA A 69 2.56 -5.68 2.15
CA ALA A 69 2.71 -5.60 3.59
C ALA A 69 1.52 -4.88 4.26
N TYR A 70 1.02 -3.79 3.67
CA TYR A 70 -0.17 -3.08 4.16
C TYR A 70 -1.42 -3.98 4.16
N THR A 71 -1.66 -4.69 3.05
CA THR A 71 -2.80 -5.61 2.95
C THR A 71 -2.70 -6.73 3.98
N LEU A 72 -1.52 -7.34 4.14
CA LEU A 72 -1.30 -8.43 5.09
C LEU A 72 -1.40 -7.96 6.55
N SER A 73 -0.84 -6.79 6.88
CA SER A 73 -0.96 -6.19 8.21
C SER A 73 -2.42 -6.05 8.62
N ARG A 74 -3.26 -5.50 7.73
CA ARG A 74 -4.69 -5.32 8.00
C ARG A 74 -5.47 -6.64 8.07
N ALA A 75 -5.05 -7.65 7.31
CA ALA A 75 -5.67 -8.98 7.39
C ALA A 75 -5.37 -9.66 8.73
N LEU A 76 -4.16 -9.46 9.27
CA LEU A 76 -3.76 -9.99 10.58
C LEU A 76 -4.45 -9.29 11.76
N GLU A 77 -4.78 -8.00 11.63
CA GLU A 77 -5.52 -7.23 12.64
C GLU A 77 -7.03 -7.56 12.69
N ALA A 78 -7.56 -8.20 11.66
CA ALA A 78 -8.99 -8.54 11.56
C ALA A 78 -9.35 -9.90 12.19
N VAL A 79 -8.38 -10.57 12.81
CA VAL A 79 -8.49 -11.89 13.48
C VAL A 79 -8.44 -11.70 14.98
#